data_AF-A0A948RU49-F1
#
_entry.id   AF-A0A948RU49-F1
#
_cell.length_a   1.000
_cell.length_b   1.000
_cell.length_c   1.000
_cell.angle_alpha   90.00
_cell.angle_beta   90.00
_cell.angle_gamma   90.00
#
_symmetry.space_group_name_H-M   'P 1'
#
loop_
_entity.id
_entity.type
_entity.pdbx_description
1 polymer ?
#
loop_
_entity_poly.entity_id
_entity_poly.type
_entity_poly.pdbx_seq_one_letter_code
_entity_poly.pdbx_strand_id
1 'polypeptide(L)'
;MKKKAKAAPPPKIKKGASMDGSQPTVDQLRDKLRSIEEDHTRQAAETERLRQKGEQLLHQLEAARETISNLRGQLHSGSTTDELDLEPVLEEDDLLDADDPTYDFDSVGEDLHLLESRRRELDQARLEQELEQEGQTFWNICPKCGEGLEEFEFGGIKADRCETCGATLFERSEIELLLSVRPAGEILNRLQMLART
;
A
#
# COMPACT_ATOMS: atom_id res chain seq x y z
N MET A 1 -7.52 -27.60 35.77
CA MET A 1 -8.70 -27.83 34.90
C MET A 1 -8.43 -27.24 33.53
N LYS A 2 -8.06 -28.06 32.53
CA LYS A 2 -7.74 -27.60 31.16
C LYS A 2 -9.03 -27.48 30.35
N LYS A 3 -9.44 -26.25 30.00
CA LYS A 3 -10.61 -25.99 29.15
C LYS A 3 -10.25 -26.34 27.70
N LYS A 4 -10.87 -27.39 27.15
CA LYS A 4 -10.75 -27.76 25.73
C LYS A 4 -11.51 -26.72 24.88
N ALA A 5 -10.81 -26.03 23.98
CA ALA A 5 -11.42 -25.14 23.00
C ALA A 5 -12.23 -25.98 21.99
N LYS A 6 -13.52 -25.64 21.84
CA LYS A 6 -14.41 -26.22 20.83
C LYS A 6 -14.09 -25.59 19.48
N ALA A 7 -13.68 -26.41 18.51
CA ALA A 7 -13.45 -25.99 17.13
C ALA A 7 -14.74 -25.43 16.51
N ALA A 8 -14.63 -24.32 15.80
CA ALA A 8 -15.75 -23.69 15.10
C ALA A 8 -16.16 -24.55 13.88
N PRO A 9 -17.46 -24.65 13.57
CA PRO A 9 -17.93 -25.40 12.42
C PRO A 9 -17.50 -24.72 11.11
N PRO A 10 -17.19 -25.49 10.06
CA PRO A 10 -16.73 -24.94 8.79
C PRO A 10 -17.82 -24.08 8.11
N PRO A 11 -17.42 -23.02 7.38
CA PRO A 11 -18.35 -22.13 6.72
C PRO A 11 -19.14 -22.89 5.65
N LYS A 12 -20.47 -22.72 5.66
CA LYS A 12 -21.37 -23.33 4.68
C LYS A 12 -21.21 -22.60 3.35
N ILE A 13 -20.52 -23.24 2.41
CA ILE A 13 -20.42 -22.79 1.01
C ILE A 13 -21.84 -22.79 0.43
N LYS A 14 -22.39 -21.61 0.15
CA LYS A 14 -23.67 -21.46 -0.55
C LYS A 14 -23.47 -21.98 -1.97
N LYS A 15 -24.23 -23.02 -2.36
CA LYS A 15 -24.29 -23.49 -3.76
C LYS A 15 -24.77 -22.32 -4.63
N GLY A 16 -23.85 -21.75 -5.39
CA GLY A 16 -24.11 -20.67 -6.33
C GLY A 16 -25.21 -21.04 -7.32
N ALA A 17 -26.01 -20.04 -7.67
CA ALA A 17 -27.11 -20.13 -8.61
C ALA A 17 -26.67 -20.82 -9.91
N SER A 18 -27.53 -21.73 -10.39
CA SER A 18 -27.41 -22.42 -11.66
C SER A 18 -27.25 -21.41 -12.79
N MET A 19 -26.03 -21.21 -13.27
CA MET A 19 -25.76 -20.43 -14.47
C MET A 19 -26.26 -21.23 -15.66
N ASP A 20 -27.22 -20.68 -16.40
CA ASP A 20 -27.66 -21.21 -17.69
C ASP A 20 -26.44 -21.32 -18.61
N GLY A 21 -25.99 -22.55 -18.85
CA GLY A 21 -24.76 -22.90 -19.55
C GLY A 21 -24.83 -22.69 -21.06
N SER A 22 -25.40 -21.58 -21.52
CA SER A 22 -25.30 -21.20 -22.93
C SER A 22 -23.85 -20.82 -23.22
N GLN A 23 -23.16 -21.69 -23.96
CA GLN A 23 -21.78 -21.44 -24.36
C GLN A 23 -21.71 -20.15 -25.19
N PRO A 24 -20.68 -19.32 -24.98
CA PRO A 24 -20.52 -18.10 -25.76
C PRO A 24 -20.34 -18.42 -27.24
N THR A 25 -20.94 -17.62 -28.10
CA THR A 25 -20.79 -17.77 -29.56
C THR A 25 -19.38 -17.37 -29.99
N VAL A 26 -18.94 -17.85 -31.16
CA VAL A 26 -17.61 -17.51 -31.70
C VAL A 26 -17.44 -15.99 -31.85
N ASP A 27 -18.49 -15.27 -32.22
CA ASP A 27 -18.45 -13.81 -32.36
C ASP A 27 -18.27 -13.12 -31.01
N GLN A 28 -18.93 -13.60 -29.95
CA GLN A 28 -18.72 -13.09 -28.59
C GLN A 28 -17.27 -13.30 -28.13
N LEU A 29 -16.63 -14.39 -28.52
CA LEU A 29 -15.21 -14.63 -28.19
C LEU A 29 -14.28 -13.71 -28.97
N ARG A 30 -14.58 -13.42 -30.25
CA ARG A 30 -13.80 -12.46 -31.05
C ARG A 30 -13.89 -11.04 -30.50
N ASP A 31 -15.09 -10.61 -30.10
CA ASP A 31 -15.29 -9.29 -29.51
C ASP A 31 -14.56 -9.16 -28.17
N LYS A 32 -14.58 -10.22 -27.35
CA LYS A 32 -13.78 -10.28 -26.12
C LYS A 32 -12.28 -10.21 -26.39
N LEU A 33 -11.76 -10.94 -27.38
CA LEU A 33 -10.35 -10.87 -27.76
C LEU A 33 -9.94 -9.46 -28.19
N ARG A 34 -10.77 -8.80 -29.01
CA ARG A 34 -10.53 -7.41 -29.42
C ARG A 34 -10.49 -6.46 -28.22
N SER A 35 -11.44 -6.60 -27.29
CA SER A 35 -11.46 -5.80 -26.06
C SER A 35 -10.18 -6.00 -25.23
N ILE A 36 -9.70 -7.25 -25.12
CA ILE A 36 -8.46 -7.57 -24.39
C ILE A 36 -7.25 -6.94 -25.09
N GLU A 37 -7.17 -7.01 -26.42
CA GLU A 37 -6.09 -6.37 -27.19
C GLU A 37 -6.10 -4.84 -27.04
N GLU A 38 -7.29 -4.22 -27.04
CA GLU A 38 -7.46 -2.79 -26.78
C GLU A 38 -7.10 -2.39 -25.34
N ASP A 39 -7.37 -3.25 -24.36
CA ASP A 39 -6.94 -3.04 -22.98
C ASP A 39 -5.42 -3.17 -22.84
N HIS A 40 -4.81 -4.18 -23.47
CA HIS A 40 -3.37 -4.40 -23.44
C HIS A 40 -2.59 -3.26 -24.09
N THR A 41 -3.10 -2.73 -25.21
CA THR A 41 -2.50 -1.57 -25.88
C THR A 41 -2.63 -0.30 -25.05
N ARG A 42 -3.76 -0.09 -24.35
CA ARG A 42 -3.91 1.01 -23.38
C ARG A 42 -2.94 0.89 -22.21
N GLN A 43 -2.82 -0.30 -21.62
CA GLN A 43 -1.87 -0.55 -20.54
C GLN A 43 -0.42 -0.33 -21.00
N ALA A 44 -0.05 -0.77 -22.20
CA ALA A 44 1.28 -0.53 -22.77
C ALA A 44 1.57 0.96 -23.00
N ALA A 45 0.58 1.74 -23.45
CA ALA A 45 0.73 3.19 -23.59
C ALA A 45 0.87 3.89 -22.23
N GLU A 46 0.15 3.43 -21.21
CA GLU A 46 0.24 3.97 -19.85
C GLU A 46 1.59 3.68 -19.21
N THR A 47 2.11 2.46 -19.34
CA THR A 47 3.44 2.10 -18.81
C THR A 47 4.55 2.91 -19.47
N GLU A 48 4.50 3.12 -20.79
CA GLU A 48 5.47 3.97 -21.49
C GLU A 48 5.37 5.44 -21.04
N ARG A 49 4.15 5.96 -20.81
CA ARG A 49 3.96 7.31 -20.26
C ARG A 49 4.56 7.46 -18.86
N LEU A 50 4.39 6.44 -18.00
CA LEU A 50 4.99 6.43 -16.67
C LEU A 50 6.53 6.34 -16.74
N ARG A 51 7.07 5.54 -17.67
CA ARG A 51 8.51 5.43 -17.92
C ARG A 51 9.10 6.79 -18.31
N GLN A 52 8.48 7.49 -19.27
CA GLN A 52 8.88 8.84 -19.68
C GLN A 52 8.80 9.86 -18.54
N LYS A 53 7.76 9.80 -17.71
CA LYS A 53 7.64 10.65 -16.52
C LYS A 53 8.76 10.37 -15.51
N GLY A 54 9.14 9.11 -15.34
CA GLY A 54 10.29 8.71 -14.52
C GLY A 54 11.60 9.31 -15.02
N GLU A 55 11.87 9.20 -16.33
CA GLU A 55 13.05 9.81 -16.98
C GLU A 55 13.09 11.34 -16.79
N GLN A 56 11.95 12.02 -16.93
CA GLN A 56 11.84 13.46 -16.69
C GLN A 56 12.17 13.84 -15.24
N LEU A 57 11.68 13.07 -14.26
CA LEU A 57 11.96 13.32 -12.84
C LEU A 57 13.44 13.10 -12.51
N LEU A 58 14.08 12.08 -13.11
CA LEU A 58 15.52 11.87 -12.95
C LEU A 58 16.33 13.07 -13.47
N HIS A 59 15.99 13.58 -14.65
CA HIS A 59 16.63 14.78 -15.19
C HIS A 59 16.39 16.02 -14.30
N GLN A 60 15.21 16.16 -13.70
CA GLN A 60 14.94 17.24 -12.75
C GLN A 60 15.78 17.12 -11.47
N LEU A 61 15.98 15.91 -10.95
CA LEU A 61 16.83 15.66 -9.78
C LEU A 61 18.30 15.96 -10.07
N GLU A 62 18.81 15.58 -11.24
CA GLU A 62 20.19 15.89 -11.65
C GLU A 62 20.41 17.41 -11.77
N ALA A 63 19.49 18.12 -12.43
CA ALA A 63 19.53 19.58 -12.53
C ALA A 63 19.46 20.27 -11.15
N ALA A 64 18.64 19.76 -10.23
CA ALA A 64 18.58 20.25 -8.86
C ALA A 64 19.90 20.01 -8.11
N ARG A 65 20.51 18.83 -8.27
CA ARG A 65 21.81 18.50 -7.67
C ARG A 65 22.93 19.42 -8.17
N GLU A 66 22.96 19.71 -9.46
CA GLU A 66 23.90 20.66 -10.05
C GLU A 66 23.68 22.08 -9.49
N THR A 67 22.42 22.50 -9.36
CA THR A 67 22.06 23.81 -8.76
C THR A 67 22.55 23.90 -7.32
N ILE A 68 22.35 22.86 -6.51
CA ILE A 68 22.85 22.81 -5.12
C ILE A 68 24.38 22.88 -5.09
N SER A 69 25.06 22.16 -5.98
CA SER A 69 26.53 22.19 -6.11
C SER A 69 27.04 23.60 -6.41
N ASN A 70 26.40 24.30 -7.35
CA ASN A 70 26.75 25.67 -7.73
C ASN A 70 26.52 26.66 -6.58
N LEU A 71 25.38 26.56 -5.87
CA LEU A 71 25.09 27.38 -4.69
C LEU A 71 26.10 27.13 -3.56
N ARG A 72 26.50 25.87 -3.35
CA ARG A 72 27.56 25.53 -2.38
C ARG A 72 28.88 26.20 -2.76
N GLY A 73 29.27 26.18 -4.04
CA GLY A 73 30.47 26.86 -4.52
C GLY A 73 30.45 28.37 -4.27
N GLN A 74 29.29 29.02 -4.44
CA GLN A 74 29.12 30.45 -4.17
C GLN A 74 29.20 30.81 -2.68
N LEU A 75 28.76 29.92 -1.79
CA LEU A 75 28.85 30.12 -0.33
C LEU A 75 30.30 30.04 0.17
N HIS A 76 31.11 29.14 -0.39
CA HIS A 76 32.50 28.95 0.06
C HIS A 76 33.44 30.07 -0.40
N SER A 77 33.12 30.79 -1.48
CA SER A 77 33.95 31.92 -1.94
C SER A 77 33.79 33.21 -1.11
N GLY A 78 32.85 33.25 -0.15
CA GLY A 78 32.58 34.41 0.71
C GLY A 78 32.86 34.20 2.21
N SER A 79 33.28 33.00 2.62
CA SER A 79 33.43 32.63 4.03
C SER A 79 34.90 32.38 4.36
N THR A 80 35.60 33.39 4.88
CA THR A 80 36.85 33.22 5.63
C THR A 80 36.52 32.66 7.01
N THR A 81 36.10 31.40 7.08
CA THR A 81 36.02 30.70 8.37
C THR A 81 37.39 30.12 8.65
N ASP A 82 38.01 30.60 9.73
CA ASP A 82 39.18 30.02 10.36
C ASP A 82 39.09 28.48 10.36
N GLU A 83 40.09 27.86 9.73
CA GLU A 83 40.37 26.43 9.72
C GLU A 83 40.36 25.88 11.15
N LEU A 84 39.29 25.20 11.53
CA LEU A 84 39.39 24.15 12.53
C LEU A 84 39.83 22.90 11.80
N ASP A 85 41.15 22.69 11.76
CA ASP A 85 41.83 21.46 11.36
C ASP A 85 41.34 20.29 12.22
N LEU A 86 40.19 19.74 11.87
CA LEU A 86 39.80 18.39 12.25
C LEU A 86 40.12 17.52 11.04
N GLU A 87 41.39 17.17 10.90
CA GLU A 87 41.75 16.05 10.04
C GLU A 87 40.94 14.83 10.50
N PRO A 88 40.15 14.20 9.62
CA PRO A 88 39.52 12.94 9.96
C PRO A 88 40.67 11.96 10.21
N VAL A 89 40.83 11.59 11.48
CA VAL A 89 41.69 10.49 11.90
C VAL A 89 41.06 9.22 11.35
N LEU A 90 41.24 8.98 10.06
CA LEU A 90 41.16 7.65 9.48
C LEU A 90 42.50 7.03 9.83
N GLU A 91 42.54 6.27 10.92
CA GLU A 91 43.67 5.42 11.26
C GLU A 91 43.92 4.51 10.04
N GLU A 92 45.03 4.75 9.32
CA GLU A 92 45.42 3.99 8.13
C GLU A 92 45.74 2.50 8.44
N ASP A 93 45.66 2.11 9.73
CA ASP A 93 45.96 0.78 10.24
C ASP A 93 44.84 -0.26 10.01
N ASP A 94 43.66 0.15 9.49
CA ASP A 94 42.59 -0.77 9.04
C ASP A 94 42.62 -1.05 7.52
N LEU A 95 43.73 -0.70 6.84
CA LEU A 95 44.02 -1.21 5.50
C LEU A 95 44.29 -2.71 5.58
N LEU A 96 43.21 -3.50 5.48
CA LEU A 96 43.25 -4.96 5.34
C LEU A 96 44.33 -5.35 4.33
N ASP A 97 45.35 -6.07 4.81
CA ASP A 97 46.44 -6.61 4.00
C ASP A 97 45.84 -7.47 2.89
N ALA A 98 45.92 -7.00 1.64
CA ALA A 98 45.40 -7.71 0.46
C ALA A 98 46.08 -9.06 0.21
N ASP A 99 47.11 -9.38 0.98
CA ASP A 99 47.89 -10.61 0.92
C ASP A 99 47.63 -11.56 2.11
N ASP A 100 46.61 -11.34 2.96
CA ASP A 100 46.26 -12.31 4.02
C ASP A 100 45.72 -13.63 3.41
N PRO A 101 46.51 -14.73 3.45
CA PRO A 101 46.13 -16.00 2.83
C PRO A 101 45.03 -16.74 3.60
N THR A 102 44.53 -16.17 4.70
CA THR A 102 43.41 -16.72 5.46
C THR A 102 42.04 -16.27 4.94
N TYR A 103 41.98 -15.28 4.03
CA TYR A 103 40.75 -14.87 3.38
C TYR A 103 40.39 -15.84 2.24
N ASP A 104 39.59 -16.85 2.57
CA ASP A 104 39.09 -17.84 1.62
C ASP A 104 38.02 -17.23 0.72
N PHE A 105 38.41 -16.82 -0.50
CA PHE A 105 37.53 -16.22 -1.49
C PHE A 105 36.34 -17.13 -1.86
N ASP A 106 36.47 -18.45 -1.72
CA ASP A 106 35.40 -19.40 -1.99
C ASP A 106 34.27 -19.33 -0.94
N SER A 107 34.56 -18.86 0.29
CA SER A 107 33.56 -18.64 1.35
C SER A 107 32.56 -17.53 1.01
N VAL A 108 32.96 -16.53 0.21
CA VAL A 108 32.11 -15.39 -0.16
C VAL A 108 30.97 -15.83 -1.09
N GLY A 109 31.21 -16.87 -1.90
CA GLY A 109 30.20 -17.43 -2.80
C GLY A 109 29.07 -18.16 -2.06
N GLU A 110 29.42 -18.91 -1.02
CA GLU A 110 28.44 -19.62 -0.18
C GLU A 110 27.55 -18.63 0.60
N ASP A 111 28.16 -17.56 1.12
CA ASP A 111 27.45 -16.48 1.81
C ASP A 111 26.47 -15.74 0.89
N LEU A 112 26.86 -15.51 -0.37
CA LEU A 112 25.99 -14.85 -1.35
C LEU A 112 24.75 -15.69 -1.66
N HIS A 113 24.91 -17.00 -1.84
CA HIS A 113 23.79 -17.90 -2.12
C HIS A 113 22.84 -18.04 -0.91
N LEU A 114 23.39 -18.03 0.31
CA LEU A 114 22.62 -18.01 1.55
C LEU A 114 21.83 -16.69 1.69
N LEU A 115 22.46 -15.56 1.39
CA LEU A 115 21.82 -14.24 1.39
C LEU A 115 20.69 -14.15 0.36
N GLU A 116 20.91 -14.65 -0.85
CA GLU A 116 19.90 -14.65 -1.92
C GLU A 116 18.71 -15.54 -1.57
N SER A 117 18.97 -16.74 -1.03
CA SER A 117 17.93 -17.66 -0.55
C SER A 117 17.08 -17.01 0.55
N ARG A 118 17.74 -16.36 1.51
CA ARG A 118 17.06 -15.68 2.61
C ARG A 118 16.26 -14.46 2.15
N ARG A 119 16.75 -13.73 1.15
CA ARG A 119 16.02 -12.61 0.55
C ARG A 119 14.75 -13.09 -0.15
N ARG A 120 14.84 -14.21 -0.88
CA ARG A 120 13.69 -14.82 -1.55
C ARG A 120 12.61 -15.28 -0.56
N GLU A 121 13.01 -15.88 0.56
CA GLU A 121 12.09 -16.28 1.63
C GLU A 121 11.37 -15.06 2.25
N LEU A 122 12.11 -13.99 2.55
CA LEU A 122 11.54 -12.77 3.10
C LEU A 122 10.58 -12.08 2.12
N ASP A 123 10.92 -12.06 0.84
CA ASP A 123 10.06 -11.48 -0.19
C ASP A 123 8.80 -12.33 -0.42
N GLN A 124 8.89 -13.67 -0.34
CA GLN A 124 7.71 -14.54 -0.34
C GLN A 124 6.82 -14.30 0.88
N ALA A 125 7.40 -14.18 2.08
CA ALA A 125 6.64 -13.92 3.29
C ALA A 125 5.92 -12.56 3.24
N ARG A 126 6.56 -11.52 2.66
CA ARG A 126 5.91 -10.21 2.43
C ARG A 126 4.72 -10.34 1.49
N LEU A 127 4.90 -11.02 0.36
CA LEU A 127 3.83 -11.21 -0.62
C LEU A 127 2.64 -12.00 -0.03
N GLU A 128 2.92 -13.04 0.74
CA GLU A 128 1.89 -13.82 1.44
C GLU A 128 1.14 -12.95 2.46
N GLN A 129 1.87 -12.12 3.22
CA GLN A 129 1.29 -11.20 4.18
C GLN A 129 0.43 -10.10 3.51
N GLU A 130 0.87 -9.58 2.36
CA GLU A 130 0.10 -8.63 1.55
C GLU A 130 -1.19 -9.27 1.01
N LEU A 131 -1.12 -10.49 0.46
CA LEU A 131 -2.30 -11.25 0.02
C LEU A 131 -3.26 -11.55 1.18
N GLU A 132 -2.75 -11.91 2.35
CA GLU A 132 -3.57 -12.12 3.56
C GLU A 132 -4.22 -10.81 4.05
N GLN A 133 -3.56 -9.66 3.88
CA GLN A 133 -4.10 -8.34 4.22
C GLN A 133 -5.13 -7.85 3.19
N GLU A 134 -4.91 -8.12 1.90
CA GLU A 134 -5.89 -7.84 0.83
C GLU A 134 -7.20 -8.62 1.05
N GLY A 135 -7.12 -9.84 1.61
CA GLY A 135 -8.27 -10.63 2.03
C GLY A 135 -8.98 -10.12 3.30
N GLN A 136 -8.38 -9.19 4.04
CA GLN A 136 -8.90 -8.61 5.28
C GLN A 136 -9.58 -7.25 5.07
N THR A 137 -10.19 -7.03 3.91
CA THR A 137 -11.05 -5.86 3.63
C THR A 137 -12.40 -5.91 4.37
N PHE A 138 -12.43 -6.36 5.63
CA PHE A 138 -13.63 -6.39 6.46
C PHE A 138 -14.06 -5.01 6.97
N TRP A 139 -13.18 -4.01 6.89
CA TRP A 139 -13.41 -2.64 7.35
C TRP A 139 -14.53 -1.88 6.62
N ASN A 140 -14.88 -2.23 5.37
CA ASN A 140 -15.94 -1.55 4.60
C ASN A 140 -17.12 -2.47 4.25
N ILE A 141 -17.40 -3.47 5.08
CA ILE A 141 -18.50 -4.41 4.85
C ILE A 141 -19.58 -4.24 5.92
N CYS A 142 -20.82 -4.07 5.47
CA CYS A 142 -21.98 -3.94 6.34
C CYS A 142 -22.19 -5.25 7.13
N PRO A 143 -22.17 -5.23 8.48
CA PRO A 143 -22.37 -6.43 9.29
C PRO A 143 -23.82 -6.97 9.22
N LYS A 144 -24.76 -6.19 8.68
CA LYS A 144 -26.16 -6.57 8.53
C LYS A 144 -26.41 -7.39 7.25
N CYS A 145 -25.82 -7.01 6.11
CA CYS A 145 -26.10 -7.65 4.82
C CYS A 145 -24.86 -8.13 4.05
N GLY A 146 -23.64 -7.74 4.46
CA GLY A 146 -22.39 -8.14 3.80
C GLY A 146 -22.03 -7.32 2.56
N GLU A 147 -22.75 -6.22 2.28
CA GLU A 147 -22.47 -5.33 1.15
C GLU A 147 -21.48 -4.22 1.55
N GLY A 148 -20.92 -3.55 0.55
CA GLY A 148 -20.05 -2.39 0.75
C GLY A 148 -20.72 -1.27 1.54
N LEU A 149 -19.92 -0.56 2.33
CA LEU A 149 -20.28 0.68 2.99
C LEU A 149 -19.75 1.88 2.19
N GLU A 150 -20.56 2.94 2.12
CA GLU A 150 -20.18 4.22 1.53
C GLU A 150 -20.03 5.27 2.63
N GLU A 151 -18.89 5.96 2.65
CA GLU A 151 -18.64 7.06 3.58
C GLU A 151 -19.51 8.26 3.19
N PHE A 152 -20.25 8.81 4.14
CA PHE A 152 -21.01 10.04 3.96
C PHE A 152 -20.78 11.01 5.12
N GLU A 153 -20.84 12.31 4.83
CA GLU A 153 -20.66 13.36 5.82
C GLU A 153 -22.00 13.95 6.25
N PHE A 154 -22.23 14.00 7.57
CA PHE A 154 -23.43 14.56 8.16
C PHE A 154 -23.11 15.55 9.27
N GLY A 155 -23.34 16.83 9.01
CA GLY A 155 -23.14 17.88 10.01
C GLY A 155 -21.68 17.99 10.50
N GLY A 156 -20.71 17.69 9.64
CA GLY A 156 -19.28 17.68 9.97
C GLY A 156 -18.78 16.38 10.61
N ILE A 157 -19.63 15.35 10.70
CA ILE A 157 -19.31 14.03 11.23
C ILE A 157 -19.31 13.05 10.06
N LYS A 158 -18.20 12.35 9.85
CA LYS A 158 -18.12 11.24 8.89
C LYS A 158 -18.81 10.02 9.48
N ALA A 159 -19.44 9.22 8.63
CA ALA A 159 -20.10 7.98 9.02
C ALA A 159 -20.24 7.09 7.78
N ASP A 160 -20.46 5.80 7.99
CA ASP A 160 -20.60 4.84 6.90
C ASP A 160 -22.06 4.42 6.72
N ARG A 161 -22.59 4.45 5.50
CA ARG A 161 -23.94 4.00 5.18
C ARG A 161 -23.90 2.83 4.21
N CYS A 162 -24.71 1.81 4.49
CA CYS A 162 -25.01 0.76 3.54
C CYS A 162 -26.20 1.16 2.66
N GLU A 163 -25.99 1.27 1.35
CA GLU A 163 -27.06 1.57 0.38
C GLU A 163 -28.11 0.46 0.30
N THR A 164 -27.70 -0.80 0.48
CA THR A 164 -28.59 -1.96 0.32
C THR A 164 -29.58 -2.12 1.47
N CYS A 165 -29.13 -1.94 2.71
CA CYS A 165 -29.95 -2.23 3.89
C CYS A 165 -30.25 -1.01 4.77
N GLY A 166 -29.72 0.16 4.41
CA GLY A 166 -29.90 1.44 5.11
C GLY A 166 -29.21 1.53 6.47
N ALA A 167 -28.34 0.57 6.83
CA ALA A 167 -27.62 0.63 8.10
C ALA A 167 -26.58 1.76 8.06
N THR A 168 -26.58 2.59 9.10
CA THR A 168 -25.54 3.58 9.35
C THR A 168 -24.64 3.07 10.47
N LEU A 169 -23.34 3.03 10.21
CA LEU A 169 -22.31 2.68 11.17
C LEU A 169 -21.54 3.94 11.55
N PHE A 170 -21.23 4.03 12.85
CA PHE A 170 -20.40 5.07 13.40
C PHE A 170 -19.24 4.44 14.13
N GLU A 171 -18.06 5.03 13.96
CA GLU A 171 -16.92 4.75 14.81
C GLU A 171 -17.10 5.35 16.20
N ARG A 172 -16.31 4.86 17.15
CA ARG A 172 -16.35 5.36 18.52
C ARG A 172 -16.08 6.88 18.59
N SER A 173 -15.07 7.34 17.87
CA SER A 173 -14.67 8.76 17.78
C SER A 173 -15.81 9.63 17.24
N GLU A 174 -16.55 9.12 16.25
CA GLU A 174 -17.68 9.81 15.62
C GLU A 174 -18.87 9.91 16.58
N ILE A 175 -19.17 8.85 17.33
CA ILE A 175 -20.20 8.89 18.39
C ILE A 175 -19.81 9.90 19.47
N GLU A 176 -18.55 9.91 19.89
CA GLU A 176 -18.06 10.87 20.89
C GLU A 176 -18.21 12.32 20.38
N LEU A 177 -17.88 12.57 19.11
CA LEU A 177 -18.08 13.87 18.47
C LEU A 177 -19.57 14.24 18.39
N LEU A 178 -20.43 13.31 17.97
CA LEU A 178 -21.89 13.47 17.89
C LEU A 178 -22.49 13.89 19.23
N LEU A 179 -22.02 13.28 20.33
CA LEU A 179 -22.49 13.58 21.69
C LEU A 179 -21.91 14.89 22.23
N SER A 180 -20.80 15.37 21.69
CA SER A 180 -20.15 16.61 22.13
C SER A 180 -20.85 17.88 21.60
N VAL A 181 -21.51 17.80 20.44
CA VAL A 181 -22.15 18.95 19.80
C VAL A 181 -23.51 19.22 20.46
N ARG A 182 -23.67 20.44 21.01
CA ARG A 182 -24.95 20.91 21.57
C ARG A 182 -25.70 21.84 20.61
N PRO A 183 -27.05 21.75 20.56
CA PRO A 183 -27.89 20.78 21.27
C PRO A 183 -27.95 19.43 20.54
N ALA A 184 -27.50 18.35 21.19
CA ALA A 184 -27.48 16.99 20.62
C ALA A 184 -28.85 16.51 20.11
N GLY A 185 -29.95 17.07 20.65
CA GLY A 185 -31.32 16.78 20.21
C GLY A 185 -31.61 17.17 18.75
N GLU A 186 -31.03 18.25 18.22
CA GLU A 186 -31.27 18.67 16.84
C GLU A 186 -30.62 17.70 15.83
N ILE A 187 -29.41 17.23 16.14
CA ILE A 187 -28.66 16.32 15.28
C ILE A 187 -29.32 14.93 15.27
N LEU A 188 -29.71 14.42 16.43
CA LEU A 188 -30.42 13.14 16.54
C LEU A 188 -31.78 13.17 15.82
N ASN A 189 -32.51 14.29 15.89
CA ASN A 189 -33.77 14.44 15.17
C ASN A 189 -33.58 14.43 13.64
N ARG A 190 -32.49 15.04 13.15
CA ARG A 190 -32.18 15.03 11.70
C ARG A 190 -31.71 13.64 11.23
N LEU A 191 -30.92 12.92 12.04
CA LEU A 191 -30.57 11.52 11.75
C LEU A 191 -31.82 10.62 11.68
N GLN A 192 -32.79 10.82 12.56
CA GLN A 192 -34.07 10.09 12.49
C GLN A 192 -34.86 10.37 11.21
N MET A 193 -34.76 11.57 10.63
CA MET A 193 -35.42 11.87 9.36
C MET A 193 -34.76 11.13 8.19
N LEU A 194 -33.42 11.05 8.17
CA LEU A 194 -32.66 10.34 7.13
C LEU A 194 -32.82 8.82 7.20
N ALA A 195 -33.00 8.26 8.40
CA ALA A 195 -33.23 6.82 8.56
C ALA A 195 -34.62 6.36 8.10
N ARG A 196 -35.54 7.28 7.79
CA ARG A 196 -36.93 6.98 7.36
C ARG A 196 -37.13 7.04 5.84
N THR A 197 -36.14 7.53 5.10
CA THR A 197 -36.13 7.59 3.62
C THR A 197 -35.35 6.42 3.06
#